data_AF-A0A7S3NIM0-F1
#
_entry.id   AF-A0A7S3NIM0-F1
#
_cell.length_a   1.000
_cell.length_b   1.000
_cell.length_c   1.000
_cell.angle_alpha   90.00
_cell.angle_beta   90.00
_cell.angle_gamma   90.00
#
_symmetry.space_group_name_H-M   'P 1'
#
loop_
_entity.id
_entity.type
_entity.pdbx_description
1 polymer ?
#
loop_
_entity_poly.entity_id
_entity_poly.type
_entity_poly.pdbx_seq_one_letter_code
_entity_poly.pdbx_strand_id
1 'polypeptide(L)'
;IHKAIGSVFFLHGFGLSAKLQAAKWSMRIRKRVKGSENLRFIFLQAPRRSITCYGGIIKNSWHDYFSDFGGNKEKRPQLEETIDVRHLQQVRTKIHSIILQEAEQFYQNDTSKIALFGDSQGGCIA
;
A
#
# COMPACT_ATOMS: atom_id res chain seq x y z
N ILE A 1 -19.79 -21.82 -2.10
CA ILE A 1 -19.03 -20.56 -1.89
C ILE A 1 -18.37 -20.24 -3.22
N HIS A 2 -18.71 -19.12 -3.89
CA HIS A 2 -18.05 -18.73 -5.13
C HIS A 2 -16.57 -18.47 -4.85
N LYS A 3 -15.68 -19.15 -5.58
CA LYS A 3 -14.24 -18.89 -5.52
C LYS A 3 -13.96 -17.58 -6.25
N ALA A 4 -13.31 -16.63 -5.58
CA ALA A 4 -12.95 -15.36 -6.20
C ALA A 4 -12.04 -15.60 -7.42
N ILE A 5 -12.14 -14.75 -8.44
CA ILE A 5 -11.39 -14.87 -9.70
C ILE A 5 -10.05 -14.14 -9.67
N GLY A 6 -9.80 -13.33 -8.64
CA GLY A 6 -8.53 -12.62 -8.42
C GLY A 6 -8.54 -11.81 -7.12
N SER A 7 -7.37 -11.28 -6.77
CA SER A 7 -7.17 -10.44 -5.58
C SER A 7 -6.57 -9.09 -5.97
N VAL A 8 -7.06 -8.04 -5.32
CA VAL A 8 -6.52 -6.68 -5.47
C VAL A 8 -6.00 -6.21 -4.11
N PHE A 9 -4.69 -5.97 -4.06
CA PHE A 9 -4.00 -5.44 -2.89
C PHE A 9 -3.99 -3.92 -2.91
N PHE A 10 -4.22 -3.31 -1.75
CA PHE A 10 -4.26 -1.86 -1.56
C PHE A 10 -3.21 -1.43 -0.52
N LEU A 11 -2.33 -0.53 -0.93
CA LEU A 11 -1.35 0.14 -0.08
C LEU A 11 -1.82 1.56 0.23
N HIS A 12 -2.01 1.89 1.50
CA HIS A 12 -2.50 3.21 1.91
C HIS A 12 -1.42 4.29 1.86
N GLY A 13 -1.83 5.55 1.70
CA GLY A 13 -0.92 6.70 1.79
C GLY A 13 -0.33 6.91 3.19
N PHE A 14 0.67 7.79 3.25
CA PHE A 14 1.37 8.16 4.47
C PHE A 14 0.42 8.54 5.62
N GLY A 15 0.65 7.99 6.81
CA GLY A 15 -0.08 8.34 8.03
C GLY A 15 -1.51 7.77 8.12
N LEU A 16 -2.02 7.10 7.09
CA LEU A 16 -3.35 6.49 7.07
C LEU A 16 -3.35 5.08 7.70
N SER A 17 -4.47 4.36 7.61
CA SER A 17 -4.57 2.97 8.03
C SER A 17 -5.32 2.13 7.00
N ALA A 18 -4.99 0.84 6.95
CA ALA A 18 -5.65 -0.14 6.09
C ALA A 18 -7.15 -0.20 6.36
N LYS A 19 -7.56 -0.15 7.64
CA LYS A 19 -8.98 -0.19 8.05
C LYS A 19 -9.77 1.00 7.51
N LEU A 20 -9.24 2.21 7.62
CA LEU A 20 -9.92 3.41 7.10
C LEU A 20 -9.95 3.42 5.57
N GLN A 21 -8.86 2.99 4.93
CA GLN A 21 -8.82 2.87 3.48
C GLN A 21 -9.83 1.82 2.99
N ALA A 22 -9.92 0.67 3.66
CA ALA A 22 -10.88 -0.40 3.35
C ALA A 22 -12.32 0.10 3.44
N ALA A 23 -12.69 0.82 4.50
CA ALA A 23 -14.03 1.38 4.66
C ALA A 23 -14.39 2.35 3.53
N LYS A 24 -13.44 3.20 3.13
CA LYS A 24 -13.63 4.19 2.05
C LYS A 24 -13.71 3.55 0.67
N TRP A 25 -12.81 2.61 0.37
CA TRP A 25 -12.63 2.07 -0.97
C TRP A 25 -13.54 0.88 -1.27
N SER A 26 -13.80 0.00 -0.32
CA SER A 26 -14.64 -1.19 -0.56
C SER A 26 -16.03 -0.82 -1.07
N MET A 27 -16.66 0.22 -0.50
CA MET A 27 -17.96 0.69 -0.98
C MET A 27 -17.86 1.32 -2.38
N ARG A 28 -16.81 2.12 -2.64
CA ARG A 28 -16.63 2.80 -3.93
C ARG A 28 -16.39 1.80 -5.06
N ILE A 29 -15.55 0.79 -4.82
CA ILE A 29 -15.22 -0.23 -5.81
C ILE A 29 -16.47 -1.07 -6.11
N ARG A 30 -17.17 -1.56 -5.08
CA ARG A 30 -18.40 -2.33 -5.25
C ARG A 30 -19.49 -1.59 -6.03
N LYS A 31 -19.55 -0.26 -5.91
CA LYS A 31 -20.51 0.57 -6.65
C LYS A 31 -20.11 0.87 -8.09
N ARG A 32 -18.80 0.91 -8.40
CA ARG A 32 -18.29 1.44 -9.68
C ARG A 32 -17.67 0.39 -10.60
N VAL A 33 -17.27 -0.75 -10.05
CA VAL A 33 -16.57 -1.81 -10.80
C VAL A 33 -17.47 -3.03 -10.86
N LYS A 34 -18.05 -3.27 -12.05
CA LYS A 34 -18.84 -4.48 -12.33
C LYS A 34 -17.98 -5.72 -12.17
N GLY A 35 -18.49 -6.76 -11.52
CA GLY A 35 -17.75 -8.00 -11.27
C GLY A 35 -16.83 -7.94 -10.04
N SER A 36 -16.79 -6.84 -9.30
CA SER A 36 -15.98 -6.69 -8.09
C SER A 36 -16.40 -7.61 -6.95
N GLU A 37 -17.62 -8.14 -6.98
CA GLU A 37 -18.11 -9.19 -6.08
C GLU A 37 -17.33 -10.51 -6.22
N ASN A 38 -16.68 -10.73 -7.37
CA ASN A 38 -15.83 -11.88 -7.62
C ASN A 38 -14.36 -11.65 -7.26
N LEU A 39 -14.02 -10.48 -6.73
CA LEU A 39 -12.65 -10.12 -6.34
C LEU A 39 -12.48 -10.11 -4.82
N ARG A 40 -11.28 -10.49 -4.36
CA ARG A 40 -10.86 -10.27 -2.97
C ARG A 40 -10.14 -8.93 -2.88
N PHE A 41 -10.50 -8.13 -1.88
CA PHE A 41 -9.85 -6.85 -1.61
C PHE A 41 -9.01 -6.97 -0.35
N ILE A 42 -7.70 -6.77 -0.47
CA ILE A 42 -6.74 -6.96 0.62
C ILE A 42 -6.07 -5.62 0.90
N PHE A 43 -6.32 -5.06 2.08
CA PHE A 43 -5.77 -3.77 2.48
C PHE A 43 -4.59 -4.01 3.41
N LEU A 44 -3.37 -3.68 2.97
CA LEU A 44 -2.17 -3.90 3.76
C LEU A 44 -1.90 -2.71 4.68
N GLN A 45 -1.54 -3.02 5.92
CA GLN A 45 -1.22 -2.04 6.95
C GLN A 45 0.28 -1.76 6.94
N ALA A 46 0.65 -0.51 6.67
CA ALA A 46 2.03 -0.07 6.81
C ALA A 46 2.50 -0.17 8.27
N PRO A 47 3.77 -0.51 8.54
CA PRO A 47 4.34 -0.48 9.89
C PRO A 47 4.25 0.91 10.54
N ARG A 48 4.24 0.96 11.87
CA ARG A 48 4.44 2.22 12.60
C ARG A 48 5.93 2.57 12.58
N ARG A 49 6.27 3.72 12.03
CA ARG A 49 7.65 4.22 11.91
C ARG A 49 7.75 5.64 12.46
N SER A 50 8.89 5.94 13.08
CA SER A 50 9.32 7.31 13.37
C SER A 50 9.68 7.99 12.05
N ILE A 51 9.26 9.24 11.86
CA ILE A 51 9.51 9.99 10.62
C ILE A 51 10.49 11.13 10.86
N THR A 52 11.67 11.01 10.27
CA THR A 52 12.84 11.83 10.60
C THR A 52 12.64 13.30 10.27
N CYS A 53 12.22 13.64 9.04
CA CYS A 53 12.00 15.04 8.63
C CYS A 53 10.85 15.73 9.40
N TYR A 54 10.02 14.95 10.09
CA TYR A 54 8.91 15.43 10.92
C TYR A 54 9.22 15.38 12.42
N GLY A 55 10.49 15.39 12.81
CA GLY A 55 10.88 15.45 14.22
C GLY A 55 10.58 14.16 14.99
N GLY A 56 10.56 13.02 14.30
CA GLY A 56 10.40 11.70 14.92
C GLY A 56 8.96 11.32 15.27
N ILE A 57 7.96 11.99 14.69
CA ILE A 57 6.55 11.58 14.90
C ILE A 57 6.33 10.14 14.43
N ILE A 58 5.57 9.37 15.20
CA ILE A 58 5.27 7.98 14.85
C ILE A 58 3.97 7.92 14.04
N LYS A 59 4.08 7.45 12.79
CA LYS A 59 2.95 7.28 11.86
C LYS A 59 2.99 5.91 11.19
N ASN A 60 1.87 5.48 10.63
CA ASN A 60 1.87 4.34 9.72
C ASN A 60 2.53 4.77 8.41
N SER A 61 3.65 4.16 8.05
CA SER A 61 4.42 4.57 6.88
C SER A 61 5.25 3.42 6.31
N TRP A 62 5.32 3.36 4.98
CA TRP A 62 6.03 2.30 4.29
C TRP A 62 7.55 2.45 4.40
N HIS A 63 8.04 3.69 4.33
CA HIS A 63 9.43 4.04 4.54
C HIS A 63 9.54 5.37 5.30
N ASP A 64 10.71 5.63 5.86
CA ASP A 64 10.98 6.92 6.49
C ASP A 64 11.28 7.98 5.41
N TYR A 65 11.00 9.24 5.73
CA TYR A 65 11.41 10.42 4.99
C TYR A 65 12.48 11.17 5.79
N PHE A 66 13.65 11.36 5.18
CA PHE A 66 14.73 12.18 5.73
C PHE A 66 14.61 13.64 5.30
N SER A 67 13.90 13.94 4.22
CA SER A 67 13.57 15.29 3.73
C SER A 67 12.06 15.53 3.65
N ASP A 68 11.65 16.79 3.51
CA ASP A 68 10.26 17.22 3.27
C ASP A 68 10.20 18.15 2.05
N PHE A 69 10.92 17.82 0.98
CA PHE A 69 11.06 18.68 -0.19
C PHE A 69 9.71 19.04 -0.81
N GLY A 70 8.85 18.06 -1.07
CA GLY A 70 7.53 18.28 -1.65
C GLY A 70 6.46 18.72 -0.65
N GLY A 71 6.76 18.71 0.65
CA GLY A 71 5.80 19.09 1.67
C GLY A 71 5.67 20.58 1.91
N ASN A 72 4.89 20.90 2.95
CA ASN A 72 4.45 22.27 3.22
C ASN A 72 5.61 23.19 3.64
N LYS A 73 6.68 22.63 4.22
CA LYS A 73 7.82 23.41 4.70
C LYS A 73 8.71 23.86 3.56
N GLU A 74 9.11 22.92 2.69
CA GLU A 74 10.13 23.21 1.69
C GLU A 74 9.55 23.62 0.34
N LYS A 75 8.37 23.10 -0.06
CA LYS A 75 7.64 23.49 -1.29
C LYS A 75 8.47 23.38 -2.58
N ARG A 76 9.30 22.35 -2.66
CA ARG A 76 10.15 21.97 -3.79
C ARG A 76 9.76 20.59 -4.34
N PRO A 77 8.53 20.41 -4.87
CA PRO A 77 8.02 19.11 -5.34
C PRO A 77 8.79 18.54 -6.54
N GLN A 78 9.62 19.34 -7.20
CA GLN A 78 10.51 18.90 -8.28
C GLN A 78 11.74 18.12 -7.79
N LEU A 79 12.04 18.14 -6.49
CA LEU A 79 13.14 17.39 -5.90
C LEU A 79 12.62 16.07 -5.34
N GLU A 80 13.32 14.98 -5.64
CA GLU A 80 13.00 13.65 -5.10
C GLU A 80 13.33 13.59 -3.60
N GLU A 81 12.42 13.02 -2.81
CA GLU A 81 12.62 12.89 -1.38
C GLU A 81 13.78 11.94 -1.05
N THR A 82 14.59 12.32 -0.06
CA THR A 82 15.54 11.40 0.56
C THR A 82 14.79 10.48 1.52
N ILE A 83 14.86 9.17 1.29
CA ILE A 83 14.10 8.16 2.03
C ILE A 83 15.01 7.09 2.64
N ASP A 84 14.52 6.36 3.64
CA ASP A 84 15.20 5.16 4.13
C ASP A 84 14.99 3.98 3.17
N VAL A 85 15.98 3.71 2.33
CA VAL A 85 15.98 2.61 1.35
C VAL A 85 15.88 1.23 2.01
N ARG A 86 16.40 1.07 3.24
CA ARG A 86 16.31 -0.22 3.96
C ARG A 86 14.87 -0.51 4.33
N HIS A 87 14.10 0.50 4.71
CA HIS A 87 12.66 0.35 4.93
C HIS A 87 11.93 -0.07 3.66
N LEU A 88 12.30 0.48 2.50
CA LEU A 88 11.74 0.09 1.19
C LEU A 88 12.04 -1.39 0.90
N GLN A 89 13.29 -1.84 1.05
CA GLN A 89 13.68 -3.24 0.85
C GLN A 89 12.90 -4.20 1.77
N GLN A 90 12.71 -3.82 3.04
CA GLN A 90 11.92 -4.59 4.00
C GLN A 90 10.45 -4.72 3.58
N VAL A 91 9.80 -3.59 3.23
CA VAL A 91 8.38 -3.64 2.85
C VAL A 91 8.18 -4.35 1.52
N ARG A 92 9.09 -4.19 0.56
CA ARG A 92 9.07 -4.95 -0.71
C ARG A 92 9.10 -6.45 -0.45
N THR A 93 10.07 -6.93 0.33
CA THR A 93 10.20 -8.35 0.66
C THR A 93 8.93 -8.88 1.31
N LYS A 94 8.37 -8.13 2.27
CA LYS A 94 7.13 -8.50 2.95
C LYS A 94 5.92 -8.54 2.01
N ILE A 95 5.73 -7.53 1.17
CA ILE A 95 4.60 -7.45 0.23
C ILE A 95 4.68 -8.59 -0.79
N HIS A 96 5.87 -8.86 -1.35
CA HIS A 96 6.06 -10.00 -2.25
C HIS A 96 5.71 -11.33 -1.57
N SER A 97 6.16 -11.55 -0.33
CA SER A 97 5.82 -12.76 0.42
C SER A 97 4.30 -12.93 0.59
N ILE A 98 3.58 -11.85 0.89
CA ILE A 98 2.13 -11.89 1.07
C ILE A 98 1.43 -12.17 -0.27
N ILE A 99 1.89 -11.55 -1.37
CA ILE A 99 1.35 -11.80 -2.71
C ILE A 99 1.52 -13.25 -3.12
N LEU A 100 2.71 -13.82 -2.90
CA LEU A 100 3.00 -15.21 -3.22
C LEU A 100 2.14 -16.17 -2.40
N GLN A 101 1.97 -15.91 -1.09
CA GLN A 101 1.07 -16.69 -0.24
C GLN A 101 -0.39 -16.64 -0.73
N GLU A 102 -0.89 -15.47 -1.15
CA GLU A 102 -2.25 -15.35 -1.70
C GLU A 102 -2.40 -16.11 -3.03
N ALA A 103 -1.40 -16.02 -3.91
CA ALA A 103 -1.38 -16.74 -5.18
C ALA A 103 -1.35 -18.26 -4.98
N GLU A 104 -0.51 -18.74 -4.05
CA GLU A 104 -0.45 -20.15 -3.65
C GLU A 104 -1.80 -20.63 -3.09
N GLN A 105 -2.34 -19.90 -2.13
CA GLN A 105 -3.54 -20.30 -1.40
C GLN A 105 -4.80 -20.31 -2.27
N PHE A 106 -4.96 -19.35 -3.18
CA PHE A 106 -6.22 -19.16 -3.89
C PHE A 106 -6.14 -19.43 -5.40
N TYR A 107 -4.97 -19.32 -6.02
CA TYR A 107 -4.84 -19.21 -7.47
C TYR A 107 -3.86 -20.22 -8.09
N GLN A 108 -3.52 -21.32 -7.40
CA GLN A 108 -2.60 -22.35 -7.92
C GLN A 108 -1.25 -21.75 -8.36
N ASN A 109 -0.74 -20.80 -7.58
CA ASN A 109 0.48 -20.03 -7.87
C ASN A 109 0.38 -19.08 -9.09
N ASP A 110 -0.82 -18.83 -9.65
CA ASP A 110 -1.00 -17.88 -10.76
C ASP A 110 -1.03 -16.43 -10.25
N THR A 111 0.11 -15.75 -10.31
CA THR A 111 0.24 -14.34 -9.93
C THR A 111 -0.43 -13.38 -10.92
N SER A 112 -0.84 -13.82 -12.12
CA SER A 112 -1.59 -12.97 -13.07
C SER A 112 -2.99 -12.62 -12.55
N LYS A 113 -3.47 -13.34 -11.53
CA LYS A 113 -4.73 -13.07 -10.82
C LYS A 113 -4.61 -12.03 -9.70
N ILE A 114 -3.42 -11.48 -9.49
CA ILE A 114 -3.13 -10.50 -8.45
C ILE A 114 -2.88 -9.13 -9.07
N ALA A 115 -3.57 -8.11 -8.58
CA ALA A 115 -3.27 -6.71 -8.86
C ALA A 115 -2.79 -6.01 -7.59
N LEU A 116 -1.85 -5.07 -7.73
CA LEU A 116 -1.36 -4.22 -6.65
C LEU A 116 -1.69 -2.77 -6.97
N PHE A 117 -2.29 -2.07 -6.02
CA PHE A 117 -2.67 -0.68 -6.11
C PHE A 117 -2.17 0.09 -4.88
N GLY A 118 -1.81 1.35 -5.06
CA GLY A 118 -1.38 2.20 -3.97
C GLY A 118 -1.86 3.65 -4.11
N ASP A 119 -1.98 4.33 -2.97
CA ASP A 119 -2.34 5.75 -2.88
C ASP A 119 -1.18 6.54 -2.26
N SER A 120 -0.78 7.66 -2.86
CA SER A 120 0.31 8.53 -2.38
C SER A 120 1.60 7.71 -2.09
N GLN A 121 2.14 7.72 -0.86
CA GLN A 121 3.31 6.90 -0.49
C GLN A 121 3.09 5.40 -0.80
N GLY A 122 1.88 4.88 -0.62
CA GLY A 122 1.56 3.50 -1.00
C GLY A 122 1.64 3.28 -2.52
N GLY A 123 1.34 4.30 -3.32
CA GLY A 123 1.47 4.26 -4.78
C GLY A 123 2.92 4.21 -5.26
N CYS A 124 3.84 4.85 -4.54
CA CYS A 124 5.28 4.72 -4.82
C CYS A 124 5.83 3.33 -4.49
N ILE A 125 5.14 2.57 -3.63
CA ILE A 125 5.56 1.24 -3.17
C ILE A 125 4.92 0.12 -4.00
N ALA A 126 3.75 0.39 -4.58
CA ALA A 126 3.00 -0.53 -5.44
C ALA A 126 3.71 -0.74 -6.78
#